data_AF-A0A914UPI1-F1
#
_entry.id   AF-A0A914UPI1-F1
#
_cell.length_a   1.000
_cell.length_b   1.000
_cell.length_c   1.000
_cell.angle_alpha   90.00
_cell.angle_beta   90.00
_cell.angle_gamma   90.00
#
_symmetry.space_group_name_H-M   'P 1'
#
loop_
_entity.id
_entity.type
_entity.pdbx_description
1 polymer ?
#
loop_
_entity_poly.entity_id
_entity_poly.type
_entity_poly.pdbx_seq_one_letter_code
_entity_poly.pdbx_strand_id
1 'polypeptide(L)'
;MALCETILESAVGITNIADYLLFYLNSRRDFDYVELLKLSEPCDDITKVLFRICQQFDLRKEVVVPGEGRQERWDFDSAATQFVYLFRKHKLSDHCLDADELLYG
;
A
#
# COMPACT_ATOMS: atom_id res chain seq x y z
N MET A 1 -8.32 10.84 19.13
CA MET A 1 -6.85 10.75 19.05
C MET A 1 -6.47 10.76 17.58
N ALA A 2 -6.43 11.93 16.94
CA ALA A 2 -6.23 12.05 15.48
C ALA A 2 -4.85 12.61 15.09
N LEU A 3 -3.91 12.67 16.04
CA LEU A 3 -2.57 13.25 15.81
C LEU A 3 -1.46 12.20 15.78
N CYS A 4 -1.71 10.98 16.27
CA CYS A 4 -0.66 9.96 16.37
C CYS A 4 -0.46 9.17 15.06
N GLU A 5 -1.49 9.10 14.20
CA GLU A 5 -1.41 8.41 12.91
C GLU A 5 -0.54 9.20 11.91
N THR A 6 -0.69 10.53 11.85
CA THR A 6 -0.02 11.38 10.85
C THR A 6 1.47 11.60 11.13
N ILE A 7 1.88 11.54 12.40
CA ILE A 7 3.29 11.71 12.78
C ILE A 7 4.09 10.43 12.50
N LEU A 8 3.45 9.25 12.61
CA LEU A 8 4.08 7.98 12.22
C LEU A 8 4.32 7.91 10.71
N GLU A 9 3.37 8.41 9.90
CA GLU A 9 3.45 8.46 8.43
C GLU A 9 4.69 9.20 7.90
N SER A 10 5.12 10.27 8.55
CA SER A 10 6.26 11.07 8.11
C SER A 10 7.62 10.56 8.62
N ALA A 11 7.65 9.93 9.80
CA ALA A 11 8.91 9.52 10.44
C ALA A 11 9.34 8.07 10.14
N VAL A 12 8.39 7.16 9.91
CA VAL A 12 8.67 5.72 9.83
C VAL A 12 8.86 5.23 8.39
N GLY A 13 8.49 6.04 7.39
CA GLY A 13 8.48 5.67 5.99
C GLY A 13 7.26 4.81 5.64
N ILE A 14 6.57 5.14 4.56
CA ILE A 14 5.31 4.48 4.16
C ILE A 14 5.46 2.96 4.01
N THR A 15 6.64 2.48 3.60
CA THR A 15 7.00 1.06 3.51
C THR A 15 6.88 0.34 4.85
N ASN A 16 7.33 0.96 5.94
CA ASN A 16 7.25 0.35 7.28
C ASN A 16 5.81 0.32 7.81
N ILE A 17 4.99 1.32 7.44
CA ILE A 17 3.55 1.28 7.77
C ILE A 17 2.88 0.13 7.02
N ALA A 18 3.18 0.00 5.74
CA ALA A 18 2.65 -1.08 4.92
C ALA A 18 3.05 -2.46 5.46
N ASP A 19 4.29 -2.61 5.94
CA ASP A 19 4.79 -3.82 6.61
C ASP A 19 4.02 -4.12 7.90
N TYR A 20 3.91 -3.14 8.80
CA TYR A 20 3.13 -3.28 10.02
C TYR A 20 1.67 -3.64 9.74
N LEU A 21 1.08 -3.04 8.70
CA LEU A 21 -0.29 -3.30 8.28
C LEU A 21 -0.47 -4.74 7.80
N LEU A 22 0.48 -5.24 7.00
CA LEU A 22 0.51 -6.62 6.51
C LEU A 22 0.59 -7.60 7.69
N PHE A 23 1.51 -7.36 8.62
CA PHE A 23 1.63 -8.14 9.84
C PHE A 23 0.32 -8.13 10.67
N TYR A 24 -0.31 -6.97 10.81
CA TYR A 24 -1.57 -6.83 11.53
C TYR A 24 -2.70 -7.63 10.88
N LEU A 25 -2.78 -7.65 9.55
CA LEU A 25 -3.78 -8.43 8.81
C LEU A 25 -3.55 -9.93 8.95
N ASN A 26 -2.31 -10.36 8.76
CA ASN A 26 -1.92 -11.75 8.94
C ASN A 26 -2.24 -12.24 10.37
N SER A 27 -1.99 -11.41 11.39
CA SER A 27 -2.30 -11.71 12.79
C SER A 27 -3.81 -11.87 13.04
N ARG A 28 -4.65 -11.11 12.33
CA ARG A 28 -6.12 -11.22 12.39
C ARG A 28 -6.71 -12.30 11.48
N ARG A 29 -5.87 -12.98 10.68
CA ARG A 29 -6.28 -13.92 9.61
C ARG A 29 -7.16 -13.26 8.56
N ASP A 30 -6.92 -11.98 8.32
CA ASP A 30 -7.65 -11.17 7.36
C ASP A 30 -6.87 -11.21 6.03
N PHE A 31 -7.30 -12.10 5.14
CA PHE A 31 -6.62 -12.37 3.87
C PHE A 31 -7.29 -11.69 2.68
N ASP A 32 -8.16 -10.70 2.92
CA ASP A 32 -8.89 -9.99 1.87
C ASP A 32 -7.92 -9.32 0.87
N TYR A 33 -6.79 -8.82 1.38
CA TYR A 33 -5.72 -8.26 0.56
C TYR A 33 -5.11 -9.26 -0.44
N VAL A 34 -5.15 -10.58 -0.14
CA VAL A 34 -4.66 -11.65 -1.02
C VAL A 34 -5.57 -11.77 -2.23
N GLU A 35 -6.89 -11.72 -2.03
CA GLU A 35 -7.88 -11.75 -3.10
C GLU A 35 -7.86 -10.46 -3.92
N LEU A 36 -7.80 -9.31 -3.25
CA LEU A 36 -7.74 -7.97 -3.87
C LEU A 36 -6.53 -7.82 -4.80
N LEU A 37 -5.36 -8.26 -4.33
CA LEU A 37 -4.09 -8.17 -5.06
C LEU A 37 -3.80 -9.40 -5.94
N LYS A 38 -4.74 -10.37 -5.97
CA LYS A 38 -4.60 -11.66 -6.67
C LYS A 38 -3.25 -12.32 -6.39
N LEU A 39 -2.91 -12.38 -5.11
CA LEU A 39 -1.78 -13.10 -4.56
C LEU A 39 -2.15 -14.59 -4.43
N SER A 40 -1.20 -15.49 -4.65
CA SER A 40 -1.46 -16.93 -4.54
C SER A 40 -1.61 -17.40 -3.09
N GLU A 41 -0.93 -16.73 -2.17
CA GLU A 41 -0.92 -17.05 -0.74
C GLU A 41 -0.70 -15.78 0.09
N PRO A 42 -1.15 -15.75 1.36
CA PRO A 42 -0.79 -14.69 2.28
C PRO A 42 0.73 -14.64 2.44
N CYS A 43 1.27 -13.44 2.38
CA CYS A 43 2.71 -13.22 2.45
C CYS A 43 3.05 -12.36 3.66
N ASP A 44 4.20 -12.62 4.27
CA ASP A 44 4.77 -11.80 5.35
C ASP A 44 5.78 -10.76 4.80
N ASP A 45 6.31 -10.98 3.60
CA ASP A 45 7.24 -10.06 2.96
C ASP A 45 6.51 -8.89 2.30
N ILE A 46 6.57 -7.71 2.91
CA ILE A 46 5.99 -6.49 2.33
C ILE A 46 6.53 -6.22 0.92
N THR A 47 7.83 -6.46 0.66
CA THR A 47 8.43 -6.19 -0.66
C THR A 47 7.76 -6.99 -1.78
N LYS A 48 7.35 -8.23 -1.53
CA LYS A 48 6.65 -9.05 -2.54
C LYS A 48 5.26 -8.50 -2.84
N VAL A 49 4.55 -8.06 -1.79
CA VAL A 49 3.23 -7.42 -1.90
C VAL A 49 3.35 -6.11 -2.69
N LEU A 50 4.31 -5.25 -2.34
CA LEU A 50 4.55 -3.99 -3.05
C LEU A 50 4.97 -4.22 -4.49
N PHE A 51 5.82 -5.22 -4.76
CA PHE A 51 6.20 -5.58 -6.12
C PHE A 51 4.97 -5.98 -6.96
N ARG A 52 4.05 -6.75 -6.36
CA ARG A 52 2.81 -7.14 -7.04
C ARG A 52 1.92 -5.93 -7.35
N ILE A 53 1.82 -4.99 -6.42
CA ILE A 53 1.10 -3.72 -6.61
C ILE A 53 1.76 -2.89 -7.72
N CYS A 54 3.09 -2.77 -7.72
CA CYS A 54 3.83 -2.12 -8.79
C CYS A 54 3.50 -2.74 -10.15
N GLN A 55 3.43 -4.07 -10.25
CA GLN A 55 3.08 -4.76 -11.50
C GLN A 55 1.61 -4.53 -11.89
N GLN A 56 0.70 -4.53 -10.93
CA GLN A 56 -0.74 -4.42 -11.18
C GLN A 56 -1.17 -2.99 -11.56
N PHE A 57 -0.55 -1.98 -10.94
CA PHE A 57 -0.83 -0.56 -11.17
C PHE A 57 0.20 0.12 -12.09
N ASP A 58 1.15 -0.65 -12.64
CA ASP A 58 2.29 -0.17 -13.44
C ASP A 58 3.04 1.01 -12.80
N LEU A 59 3.35 0.90 -11.50
CA LEU A 59 4.00 1.98 -10.73
C LEU A 59 5.50 2.00 -10.97
N ARG A 60 5.91 2.78 -11.97
CA ARG A 60 7.32 2.99 -12.32
C ARG A 60 7.72 4.42 -12.01
N LYS A 61 8.93 4.60 -11.51
CA LYS A 61 9.53 5.93 -11.34
C LYS A 61 10.87 6.01 -12.04
N GLU A 62 11.11 7.15 -12.65
CA GLU A 62 12.43 7.51 -13.15
C GLU A 62 13.29 7.96 -11.96
N VAL A 63 14.32 7.18 -11.64
CA VAL A 63 15.33 7.56 -10.66
C VAL A 63 16.57 8.04 -11.37
N VAL A 64 17.08 9.20 -10.96
CA VAL A 64 18.37 9.70 -11.44
C VAL A 64 19.47 9.10 -10.58
N VAL A 65 20.22 8.17 -11.14
CA VAL A 65 21.37 7.56 -10.47
C VAL A 65 22.62 8.36 -10.84
N PRO A 66 23.34 8.94 -9.86
CA PRO A 66 24.56 9.70 -10.14
C PRO A 66 25.60 8.78 -10.81
N GLY A 67 25.98 9.12 -12.04
CA GLY A 67 26.96 8.37 -12.85
C GLY A 67 26.36 7.45 -13.92
N GLU A 68 25.09 7.07 -13.81
CA GLU A 68 24.45 6.12 -14.73
C GLU A 68 23.29 6.75 -15.53
N GLY A 69 22.80 7.92 -15.10
CA GLY A 69 21.73 8.64 -15.76
C GLY A 69 20.35 8.32 -15.20
N ARG A 70 19.31 8.53 -16.02
CA ARG A 70 17.92 8.24 -15.67
C ARG A 70 17.65 6.75 -15.87
N GLN A 71 17.16 6.08 -14.83
CA GLN A 71 16.74 4.69 -14.90
C GLN A 71 15.29 4.55 -14.45
N GLU A 72 14.53 3.73 -15.15
CA GLU A 72 13.21 3.33 -14.71
C GLU A 72 13.34 2.21 -13.67
N ARG A 73 12.80 2.45 -12.46
CA ARG A 73 12.72 1.45 -11.39
C ARG A 73 11.31 1.38 -10.83
N TRP A 74 10.97 0.24 -10.25
CA TRP A 74 9.70 0.07 -9.55
C TRP A 74 9.60 1.03 -8.36
N ASP A 75 8.46 1.70 -8.27
CA ASP A 75 8.20 2.64 -7.19
C ASP A 75 7.54 1.96 -5.99
N PHE A 76 8.37 1.41 -5.12
CA PHE A 76 7.91 0.81 -3.86
C PHE A 76 7.23 1.82 -2.93
N ASP A 77 7.58 3.11 -2.99
CA ASP A 77 6.99 4.15 -2.13
C ASP A 77 5.54 4.43 -2.56
N SER A 78 5.35 4.62 -3.87
CA SER A 78 4.02 4.73 -4.46
C SER A 78 3.19 3.46 -4.24
N ALA A 79 3.78 2.27 -4.36
CA ALA A 79 3.08 1.02 -4.10
C ALA A 79 2.66 0.86 -2.64
N ALA A 80 3.51 1.26 -1.68
CA ALA A 80 3.19 1.21 -0.26
C ALA A 80 2.07 2.18 0.09
N THR A 81 2.15 3.40 -0.46
CA THR A 81 1.06 4.39 -0.35
C THR A 81 -0.25 3.80 -0.88
N GLN A 82 -0.19 3.14 -2.04
CA GLN A 82 -1.38 2.56 -2.65
C GLN A 82 -1.92 1.37 -1.86
N PHE A 83 -1.06 0.54 -1.28
CA PHE A 83 -1.47 -0.54 -0.39
C PHE A 83 -2.24 0.00 0.82
N VAL A 84 -1.66 0.98 1.51
CA VAL A 84 -2.29 1.63 2.68
C VAL A 84 -3.59 2.32 2.29
N TYR A 85 -3.64 2.98 1.13
CA TYR A 85 -4.85 3.63 0.61
C TYR A 85 -5.96 2.62 0.32
N LEU A 86 -5.66 1.53 -0.40
CA LEU A 86 -6.62 0.46 -0.68
C LEU A 86 -7.14 -0.17 0.61
N PHE A 87 -6.25 -0.39 1.58
CA PHE A 87 -6.63 -0.92 2.87
C PHE A 87 -7.54 0.03 3.65
N ARG A 88 -7.17 1.31 3.74
CA ARG A 88 -7.99 2.33 4.40
C ARG A 88 -9.35 2.42 3.73
N LYS A 89 -9.41 2.43 2.39
CA LYS A 89 -10.65 2.45 1.63
C LYS A 89 -11.49 1.18 1.84
N HIS A 90 -10.87 0.01 1.91
CA HIS A 90 -11.57 -1.25 2.16
C HIS A 90 -12.12 -1.33 3.59
N LYS A 91 -11.33 -0.96 4.60
CA LYS A 91 -11.80 -0.84 6.00
C LYS A 91 -12.87 0.25 6.18
N LEU A 92 -12.71 1.36 5.46
CA LEU A 92 -13.77 2.36 5.38
C LEU A 92 -14.98 1.79 4.65
N SER A 93 -14.86 0.94 3.63
CA SER A 93 -16.03 0.37 2.97
C SER A 93 -16.81 -0.61 3.85
N ASP A 94 -16.14 -1.37 4.72
CA ASP A 94 -16.79 -2.25 5.69
C ASP A 94 -17.49 -1.46 6.82
N HIS A 95 -16.93 -0.31 7.22
CA HIS A 95 -17.51 0.57 8.24
C HIS A 95 -18.34 1.76 7.72
N CYS A 96 -18.26 2.10 6.44
CA CYS A 96 -18.94 3.19 5.74
C CYS A 96 -19.69 2.62 4.54
N LEU A 97 -20.67 1.76 4.82
CA LEU A 97 -21.81 1.57 3.91
C LEU A 97 -22.80 2.76 3.95
N ASP A 98 -22.39 3.90 4.50
CA ASP A 98 -23.16 5.14 4.60
C ASP A 98 -22.31 6.38 4.24
N ALA A 99 -21.54 6.37 3.15
CA ALA A 99 -21.08 7.57 2.44
C ALA A 99 -20.14 7.15 1.30
N ASP A 100 -20.21 7.63 0.08
CA ASP A 100 -21.13 8.54 -0.59
C ASP A 100 -20.66 8.48 -2.04
N GLU A 101 -21.63 8.36 -2.93
CA GLU A 101 -21.49 8.27 -4.37
C GLU A 101 -21.05 9.61 -4.95
N LEU A 102 -19.90 10.20 -4.57
CA LEU A 102 -19.48 11.50 -5.11
C LEU A 102 -17.96 11.62 -5.26
N LEU A 103 -17.43 11.23 -6.42
CA LEU A 103 -16.61 12.14 -7.25
C LEU A 103 -16.33 11.53 -8.64
N TYR A 104 -17.32 11.63 -9.53
CA TYR A 104 -17.07 11.82 -10.96
C TYR A 104 -18.01 12.94 -11.39
N GLY A 105 -17.48 14.17 -11.34
CA GLY A 105 -18.10 15.40 -11.81
C GLY A 105 -17.03 16.28 -12.41
#